data_AF-A0A524M483-F1
#
_entry.id   AF-A0A524M483-F1
#
_cell.length_a   1.000
_cell.length_b   1.000
_cell.length_c   1.000
_cell.angle_alpha   90.00
_cell.angle_beta   90.00
_cell.angle_gamma   90.00
#
_symmetry.space_group_name_H-M   'P 1'
#
loop_
_entity.id
_entity.type
_entity.pdbx_description
1 polymer ?
#
loop_
_entity_poly.entity_id
_entity_poly.type
_entity_poly.pdbx_seq_one_letter_code
_entity_poly.pdbx_strand_id
1 'polypeptide(L)'
;MSVAEILNNKKAISPVVGVALLTLLTIIFAYAIGSSSITGILQSYSTGLGMGGRLDGGELEGNLIKLEHNGGEPFTFQNDTKVLVEVKGDSFELNISHLYGTTITAGDTVSLYLTPRYPEDIGKLDNVTAGDKIVLKIVDGQKRLMVLRQEVVV
;
A
#
# COMPACT_ATOMS: atom_id res chain seq x y z
N MET A 1 -20.14 -47.15 -21.03
CA MET A 1 -19.92 -47.06 -19.57
C MET A 1 -20.70 -45.86 -19.05
N SER A 2 -21.76 -46.13 -18.30
CA SER A 2 -22.62 -45.12 -17.68
C SER A 2 -22.03 -44.62 -16.35
N VAL A 3 -22.28 -43.36 -15.97
CA VAL A 3 -21.87 -42.78 -14.67
C VAL A 3 -22.33 -43.65 -13.50
N ALA A 4 -23.47 -44.32 -13.65
CA ALA A 4 -24.02 -45.25 -12.66
C ALA A 4 -23.17 -46.52 -12.49
N GLU A 5 -22.51 -47.02 -13.54
CA GLU A 5 -21.64 -48.21 -13.47
C GLU A 5 -20.30 -47.91 -12.77
N ILE A 6 -19.80 -46.67 -12.89
CA ILE A 6 -18.55 -46.22 -12.24
C ILE A 6 -18.76 -46.05 -10.73
N LEU A 7 -19.94 -45.57 -10.31
CA LEU A 7 -20.28 -45.37 -8.90
C LEU A 7 -20.56 -46.69 -8.16
N ASN A 8 -21.00 -47.74 -8.85
CA ASN A 8 -21.24 -49.07 -8.25
C ASN A 8 -19.99 -49.96 -8.20
N ASN A 9 -18.89 -49.57 -8.84
CA ASN A 9 -17.66 -50.33 -8.83
C ASN A 9 -16.72 -49.84 -7.73
N LYS A 10 -16.65 -50.57 -6.61
CA LYS A 10 -15.82 -50.21 -5.43
C LYS A 10 -14.35 -49.93 -5.74
N LYS A 11 -13.80 -50.46 -6.85
CA LYS A 11 -12.42 -50.19 -7.30
C LYS A 11 -12.27 -48.84 -8.03
N ALA A 12 -13.35 -48.32 -8.63
CA ALA A 12 -13.35 -47.04 -9.36
C ALA A 12 -13.70 -45.84 -8.47
N ILE A 13 -14.34 -46.07 -7.31
CA ILE A 13 -14.74 -45.02 -6.36
C ILE A 13 -13.52 -44.32 -5.75
N SER A 14 -12.43 -45.05 -5.45
CA SER A 14 -11.24 -44.46 -4.82
C SER A 14 -10.55 -43.38 -5.66
N PRO A 15 -10.26 -43.59 -6.97
CA PRO A 15 -9.71 -42.55 -7.83
C PRO A 15 -10.66 -41.35 -8.01
N VAL A 16 -11.97 -41.60 -8.18
CA VAL A 16 -12.96 -40.56 -8.43
C VAL A 16 -13.15 -39.65 -7.21
N VAL A 17 -13.17 -40.22 -6.01
CA VAL A 17 -13.24 -39.44 -4.76
C VAL A 17 -11.98 -38.61 -4.57
N GLY A 18 -10.80 -39.16 -4.89
CA GLY A 18 -9.54 -38.42 -4.82
C GLY A 18 -9.50 -37.21 -5.74
N VAL A 19 -9.94 -37.37 -6.99
CA VAL A 19 -10.05 -36.25 -7.95
C VAL A 19 -11.07 -35.23 -7.46
N ALA A 20 -12.26 -35.64 -7.05
CA ALA A 20 -13.29 -34.72 -6.56
C ALA A 20 -12.80 -33.89 -5.36
N LEU A 21 -12.09 -34.51 -4.42
CA LEU A 21 -11.54 -33.83 -3.24
C LEU A 21 -10.47 -32.80 -3.62
N LEU A 22 -9.56 -33.16 -4.54
CA LEU A 22 -8.50 -32.28 -5.02
C LEU A 22 -9.07 -31.07 -5.78
N THR A 23 -10.06 -31.29 -6.65
CA THR A 23 -10.69 -30.21 -7.40
C THR A 23 -11.41 -29.24 -6.46
N LEU A 24 -12.09 -29.75 -5.43
CA LEU A 24 -12.78 -28.91 -4.45
C LEU A 24 -11.80 -28.04 -3.66
N LEU A 25 -10.69 -28.62 -3.19
CA LEU A 25 -9.61 -27.90 -2.51
C LEU A 25 -9.00 -26.81 -3.40
N THR A 26 -8.77 -27.13 -4.68
CA THR A 26 -8.20 -26.19 -5.64
C THR A 26 -9.12 -24.99 -5.87
N ILE A 27 -10.43 -25.20 -5.95
CA ILE A 27 -11.43 -24.13 -6.08
C ILE A 27 -11.45 -23.25 -4.83
N ILE A 28 -11.39 -23.84 -3.64
CA ILE A 28 -11.34 -23.08 -2.37
C ILE A 28 -10.09 -22.21 -2.31
N PHE A 29 -8.91 -22.74 -2.65
CA PHE A 29 -7.68 -21.97 -2.68
C PHE A 29 -7.69 -20.87 -3.74
N ALA A 30 -8.17 -21.17 -4.96
CA ALA A 30 -8.29 -20.19 -6.03
C ALA A 30 -9.24 -19.04 -5.64
N TYR A 31 -10.36 -19.35 -4.97
CA TYR A 31 -11.28 -18.35 -4.45
C TYR A 31 -10.66 -17.53 -3.32
N ALA A 32 -9.98 -18.15 -2.36
CA ALA A 32 -9.34 -17.45 -1.25
C ALA A 32 -8.26 -16.47 -1.74
N ILE A 33 -7.40 -16.92 -2.66
CA ILE A 33 -6.32 -16.10 -3.24
C ILE A 33 -6.91 -15.04 -4.20
N GLY A 34 -7.84 -15.44 -5.07
CA GLY A 34 -8.45 -14.55 -6.05
C GLY A 34 -9.29 -13.44 -5.41
N SER A 35 -10.02 -13.74 -4.34
CA SER A 35 -10.83 -12.74 -3.62
C SER A 35 -9.98 -11.81 -2.75
N SER A 36 -8.93 -12.31 -2.11
CA SER A 36 -8.21 -11.55 -1.06
C SER A 36 -6.99 -10.80 -1.59
N SER A 37 -6.31 -11.33 -2.61
CA SER A 37 -5.08 -10.74 -3.12
C SER A 37 -5.34 -9.70 -4.21
N ILE A 38 -6.29 -9.94 -5.13
CA ILE A 38 -6.52 -9.03 -6.27
C ILE A 38 -7.35 -7.81 -5.86
N THR A 39 -8.38 -7.96 -5.03
CA THR A 39 -9.24 -6.83 -4.64
C THR A 39 -8.52 -5.85 -3.71
N GLY A 40 -7.75 -6.34 -2.73
CA GLY A 40 -6.94 -5.51 -1.85
C GLY A 40 -5.84 -4.75 -2.60
N ILE A 41 -5.17 -5.40 -3.56
CA ILE A 41 -4.16 -4.75 -4.40
C ILE A 41 -4.80 -3.68 -5.29
N LEU A 42 -5.94 -3.96 -5.94
CA LEU A 42 -6.60 -2.98 -6.82
C LEU A 42 -7.18 -1.78 -6.06
N GLN A 43 -7.72 -1.98 -4.84
CA GLN A 43 -8.22 -0.88 -4.01
C GLN A 43 -7.10 0.02 -3.46
N SER A 44 -5.90 -0.53 -3.25
CA SER A 44 -4.74 0.24 -2.76
C SER A 44 -4.34 1.37 -3.71
N TYR A 45 -4.53 1.22 -5.02
CA TYR A 45 -4.17 2.23 -6.03
C TYR A 45 -5.28 3.26 -6.30
N SER A 46 -6.44 3.17 -5.63
CA SER A 46 -7.66 3.91 -5.98
C SER A 46 -7.83 5.29 -5.31
N THR A 47 -6.98 5.65 -4.35
CA THR A 47 -7.09 6.94 -3.63
C THR A 47 -6.58 8.12 -4.46
N GLY A 48 -5.98 7.84 -5.64
CA GLY A 48 -5.44 8.85 -6.57
C GLY A 48 -4.47 9.85 -5.94
N LEU A 49 -3.89 9.53 -4.79
CA LEU A 49 -2.89 10.35 -4.15
C LEU A 49 -1.66 10.40 -5.07
N GLY A 50 -1.12 11.60 -5.22
CA GLY A 50 0.18 11.82 -5.81
C GLY A 50 0.91 12.91 -5.04
N MET A 51 2.14 13.13 -5.44
CA MET A 51 2.98 14.16 -4.85
C MET A 51 3.38 15.13 -5.94
N GLY A 52 3.03 16.39 -5.71
CA GLY A 52 3.36 17.50 -6.58
C GLY A 52 4.63 18.20 -6.10
N GLY A 53 5.53 18.49 -7.02
CA GLY A 53 6.68 19.36 -6.77
C GLY A 53 8.05 18.67 -6.89
N ARG A 54 9.08 19.52 -6.90
CA ARG A 54 10.49 19.16 -6.71
C ARG A 54 10.87 19.57 -5.29
N LEU A 55 11.66 18.75 -4.62
CA LEU A 55 12.27 19.19 -3.36
C LEU A 55 13.46 20.05 -3.75
N ASP A 56 13.54 21.26 -3.21
CA ASP A 56 14.74 22.08 -3.42
C ASP A 56 15.85 21.52 -2.51
N GLY A 57 16.95 21.09 -3.12
CA GLY A 57 18.12 20.56 -2.42
C GLY A 57 18.71 21.57 -1.43
N GLY A 58 18.41 21.36 -0.16
CA GLY A 58 18.86 22.11 1.01
C GLY A 58 18.60 21.29 2.27
N GLU A 59 18.51 21.91 3.45
CA GLU A 59 18.02 21.22 4.66
C GLU A 59 16.60 20.71 4.41
N LEU A 60 16.47 19.40 4.17
CA LEU A 60 15.19 18.78 3.89
C LEU A 60 14.35 18.58 5.14
N GLU A 61 14.99 18.45 6.31
CA GLU A 61 14.26 18.29 7.56
C GLU A 61 13.45 19.56 7.88
N GLY A 62 12.15 19.38 8.14
CA GLY A 62 11.22 20.50 8.33
C GLY A 62 10.78 21.18 7.02
N ASN A 63 11.31 20.77 5.87
CA ASN A 63 10.84 21.26 4.58
C ASN A 63 9.44 20.70 4.26
N LEU A 64 8.75 21.39 3.35
CA LEU A 64 7.36 21.15 2.99
C LEU A 64 7.25 20.47 1.64
N ILE A 65 6.55 19.33 1.62
CA ILE A 65 6.12 18.66 0.39
C ILE A 65 4.63 18.86 0.20
N LYS A 66 4.20 19.06 -1.04
CA LYS A 66 2.78 19.05 -1.40
C LYS A 66 2.33 17.64 -1.78
N LEU A 67 1.36 17.14 -1.05
CA LEU A 67 0.57 15.97 -1.45
C LEU A 67 -0.67 16.48 -2.17
N GLU A 68 -0.99 15.88 -3.31
CA GLU A 68 -2.09 16.28 -4.18
C GLU A 68 -2.99 15.07 -4.44
N HIS A 69 -4.31 15.28 -4.46
CA HIS A 69 -5.27 14.22 -4.76
C HIS A 69 -5.69 14.31 -6.23
N ASN A 70 -5.14 13.45 -7.08
CA ASN A 70 -5.30 13.49 -8.54
C ASN A 70 -6.61 12.91 -9.07
N GLY A 71 -7.49 12.41 -8.19
CA GLY A 71 -8.80 11.85 -8.57
C GLY A 71 -9.14 10.61 -7.76
N GLY A 72 -10.29 9.98 -8.02
CA GLY A 72 -10.70 8.77 -7.32
C GLY A 72 -11.41 9.03 -5.99
N GLU A 73 -11.33 8.04 -5.09
CA GLU A 73 -12.04 8.07 -3.80
C GLU A 73 -11.34 8.99 -2.79
N PRO A 74 -12.10 9.77 -2.00
CA PRO A 74 -11.53 10.61 -0.95
C PRO A 74 -10.62 9.83 0.00
N PHE A 75 -9.56 10.49 0.46
CA PHE A 75 -8.63 9.94 1.43
C PHE A 75 -8.67 10.74 2.74
N THR A 76 -8.89 10.05 3.85
CA THR A 76 -8.87 10.66 5.19
C THR A 76 -7.62 10.22 5.93
N PHE A 77 -6.83 11.19 6.41
CA PHE A 77 -5.71 10.91 7.30
C PHE A 77 -6.25 10.53 8.68
N GLN A 78 -6.14 9.26 9.02
CA GLN A 78 -6.57 8.73 10.32
C GLN A 78 -5.38 8.63 11.28
N ASN A 79 -5.65 8.47 12.57
CA ASN A 79 -4.60 8.39 13.61
C ASN A 79 -3.61 7.23 13.41
N ASP A 80 -4.01 6.21 12.66
CA ASP A 80 -3.21 5.04 12.30
C ASP A 80 -2.61 5.14 10.88
N THR A 81 -2.88 6.21 10.14
CA THR A 81 -2.20 6.53 8.88
C THR A 81 -0.74 6.82 9.18
N LYS A 82 0.13 6.26 8.34
CA LYS A 82 1.58 6.42 8.46
C LYS A 82 2.15 6.94 7.16
N VAL A 83 3.08 7.87 7.26
CA VAL A 83 3.90 8.32 6.14
C VAL A 83 5.34 7.94 6.42
N LEU A 84 5.91 7.12 5.54
CA LEU A 84 7.28 6.65 5.64
C LEU A 84 8.10 7.32 4.55
N VAL A 85 9.31 7.75 4.92
CA VAL A 85 10.33 8.19 3.97
C VAL A 85 11.44 7.17 3.98
N GLU A 86 11.85 6.74 2.80
CA GLU A 86 12.97 5.85 2.59
C GLU A 86 14.10 6.61 1.88
N VAL A 87 15.28 6.60 2.48
CA VAL A 87 16.50 7.24 2.00
C VAL A 87 17.61 6.20 2.02
N LYS A 88 18.22 5.92 0.86
CA LYS A 88 19.39 5.02 0.74
C LYS A 88 19.18 3.64 1.41
N GLY A 89 17.93 3.16 1.47
CA GLY A 89 17.54 1.87 2.05
C GLY A 89 17.03 1.93 3.50
N ASP A 90 17.27 3.03 4.21
CA ASP A 90 16.73 3.24 5.55
C ASP A 90 15.36 3.91 5.48
N SER A 91 14.39 3.39 6.23
CA SER A 91 13.04 3.94 6.31
C SER A 91 12.76 4.49 7.70
N PHE A 92 12.09 5.64 7.78
CA PHE A 92 11.62 6.24 9.03
C PHE A 92 10.23 6.87 8.84
N GLU A 93 9.52 7.06 9.95
CA GLU A 93 8.15 7.59 9.95
C GLU A 93 8.16 9.11 10.14
N LEU A 94 7.32 9.83 9.41
CA LEU A 94 7.13 11.27 9.57
C LEU A 94 6.06 11.59 10.61
N ASN A 95 6.21 12.74 11.28
CA ASN A 95 5.17 13.30 12.13
C ASN A 95 4.08 13.93 11.26
N ILE A 96 2.94 13.25 11.13
CA ILE A 96 1.77 13.74 10.39
C ILE A 96 0.57 14.07 11.28
N SER A 97 0.81 14.30 12.57
CA SER A 97 -0.26 14.55 13.53
C SER A 97 -1.14 15.75 13.19
N HIS A 98 -0.58 16.75 12.49
CA HIS A 98 -1.32 17.92 12.00
C HIS A 98 -2.32 17.60 10.87
N LEU A 99 -2.17 16.45 10.20
CA LEU A 99 -3.07 16.04 9.12
C LEU A 99 -4.23 15.17 9.63
N TYR A 100 -4.14 14.59 10.84
CA TYR A 100 -5.18 13.68 11.33
C TYR A 100 -6.57 14.34 11.38
N GLY A 101 -7.58 13.63 10.88
CA GLY A 101 -8.94 14.12 10.70
C GLY A 101 -9.17 14.89 9.40
N THR A 102 -8.11 15.23 8.66
CA THR A 102 -8.23 15.91 7.37
C THR A 102 -8.64 14.90 6.30
N THR A 103 -9.66 15.24 5.52
CA THR A 103 -10.07 14.50 4.33
C THR A 103 -9.71 15.32 3.11
N ILE A 104 -9.06 14.68 2.13
CA ILE A 104 -8.71 15.26 0.84
C ILE A 104 -9.52 14.59 -0.26
N THR A 105 -9.97 15.40 -1.21
CA THR A 105 -10.76 15.02 -2.38
C THR A 105 -10.07 15.47 -3.66
N ALA A 106 -10.57 15.04 -4.82
CA ALA A 106 -9.95 15.34 -6.11
C ALA A 106 -9.71 16.85 -6.33
N GLY A 107 -8.45 17.22 -6.57
CA GLY A 107 -7.99 18.61 -6.73
C GLY A 107 -7.46 19.25 -5.45
N ASP A 108 -7.67 18.65 -4.28
CA ASP A 108 -7.14 19.16 -3.02
C ASP A 108 -5.63 18.93 -2.90
N THR A 109 -4.97 19.84 -2.18
CA THR A 109 -3.55 19.75 -1.85
C THR A 109 -3.33 19.94 -0.36
N VAL A 110 -2.45 19.14 0.24
CA VAL A 110 -2.06 19.29 1.65
C VAL A 110 -0.54 19.34 1.81
N SER A 111 -0.12 20.05 2.84
CA SER A 111 1.28 20.24 3.18
C SER A 111 1.77 19.15 4.14
N LEU A 112 2.80 18.42 3.72
CA LEU A 112 3.49 17.42 4.50
C LEU A 112 4.84 17.95 4.96
N TYR A 113 5.09 17.96 6.26
CA TYR A 113 6.41 18.29 6.81
C TYR A 113 7.32 17.07 6.77
N LEU A 114 8.53 17.24 6.27
CA LEU A 114 9.61 16.26 6.37
C LEU A 114 10.25 16.28 7.76
N THR A 115 9.43 16.10 8.80
CA THR A 115 9.90 16.04 10.18
C THR A 115 9.74 14.60 10.68
N PRO A 116 10.82 13.95 11.15
CA PRO A 116 10.72 12.61 11.71
C PRO A 116 9.76 12.56 12.92
N ARG A 117 9.06 11.44 13.06
CA ARG A 117 8.16 11.20 14.19
C ARG A 117 8.93 10.98 15.49
N TYR A 118 10.08 10.33 15.39
CA TYR A 118 10.87 9.90 16.54
C TYR A 118 12.22 10.64 16.59
N PRO A 119 12.69 11.04 17.79
CA PRO A 119 13.95 11.79 17.93
C PRO A 119 15.19 11.05 17.39
N GLU A 120 15.21 9.73 17.44
CA GLU A 120 16.31 8.90 16.92
C GLU A 120 16.43 8.93 15.38
N ASP A 121 15.40 9.40 14.69
CA ASP A 121 15.36 9.52 13.24
C ASP A 121 15.76 10.93 12.74
N ILE A 122 16.00 11.87 13.66
CA ILE A 122 16.47 13.24 13.35
C ILE A 122 17.84 13.17 12.66
N GLY A 123 17.99 13.95 11.60
CA GLY A 123 19.23 14.02 10.81
C GLY A 123 19.39 12.91 9.76
N LYS A 124 18.43 11.97 9.64
CA LYS A 124 18.42 10.98 8.55
C LYS A 124 18.25 11.62 7.17
N LEU A 125 17.75 12.86 7.11
CA LEU A 125 17.60 13.65 5.90
C LEU A 125 18.79 14.58 5.60
N ASP A 126 19.71 14.79 6.55
CA ASP A 126 20.81 15.77 6.41
C ASP A 126 21.81 15.40 5.31
N ASN A 127 21.93 14.11 5.03
CA ASN A 127 22.84 13.57 4.02
C ASN A 127 22.17 13.42 2.63
N VAL A 128 20.97 13.97 2.46
CA VAL A 128 20.26 13.97 1.18
C VAL A 128 20.57 15.26 0.45
N THR A 129 21.14 15.15 -0.74
CA THR A 129 21.57 16.29 -1.55
C THR A 129 20.80 16.35 -2.87
N ALA A 130 20.86 17.48 -3.57
CA ALA A 130 20.26 17.60 -4.90
C ALA A 130 20.74 16.48 -5.84
N GLY A 131 19.79 15.78 -6.46
CA GLY A 131 20.02 14.60 -7.29
C GLY A 131 19.82 13.27 -6.56
N ASP A 132 19.79 13.26 -5.23
CA ASP A 132 19.43 12.06 -4.48
C ASP A 132 17.94 11.72 -4.63
N LYS A 133 17.62 10.44 -4.47
CA LYS A 133 16.26 9.91 -4.55
C LYS A 133 15.76 9.57 -3.16
N ILE A 134 14.57 10.03 -2.84
CA ILE A 134 13.83 9.60 -1.66
C ILE A 134 12.53 8.92 -2.10
N VAL A 135 12.09 7.91 -1.35
CA VAL A 135 10.81 7.25 -1.62
C VAL A 135 9.85 7.57 -0.49
N LEU A 136 8.72 8.19 -0.84
CA LEU A 136 7.64 8.45 0.09
C LEU A 136 6.57 7.36 -0.04
N LYS A 137 6.17 6.81 1.10
CA LYS A 137 5.11 5.80 1.19
C LYS A 137 4.03 6.27 2.14
N ILE A 138 2.78 6.18 1.74
CA ILE A 138 1.63 6.40 2.62
C ILE A 138 0.95 5.05 2.85
N VAL A 139 0.75 4.69 4.11
CA VAL A 139 0.10 3.45 4.53
C VAL A 139 -1.16 3.82 5.31
N ASP A 140 -2.30 3.33 4.83
CA ASP A 140 -3.57 3.41 5.53
C ASP A 140 -3.58 2.33 6.63
N GLY A 141 -3.65 2.76 7.89
CA GLY A 141 -3.58 1.85 9.04
C GLY A 141 -4.80 0.93 9.18
N GLN A 142 -5.99 1.40 8.78
CA GLN A 142 -7.22 0.62 8.85
C GLN A 142 -7.19 -0.51 7.83
N LYS A 143 -6.80 -0.18 6.60
CA LYS A 143 -6.76 -1.15 5.50
C LYS A 143 -5.46 -1.97 5.53
N ARG A 144 -4.42 -1.50 6.23
CA ARG A 144 -3.04 -2.02 6.16
C ARG A 144 -2.51 -2.09 4.72
N LEU A 145 -2.96 -1.15 3.90
CA LEU A 145 -2.62 -1.07 2.48
C LEU A 145 -1.74 0.14 2.24
N MET A 146 -0.72 -0.04 1.41
CA MET A 146 0.09 1.06 0.91
C MET A 146 -0.69 1.77 -0.19
N VAL A 147 -1.11 3.01 0.07
CA VAL A 147 -1.97 3.80 -0.82
C VAL A 147 -1.16 4.72 -1.74
N LEU A 148 0.10 4.98 -1.40
CA LEU A 148 1.04 5.71 -2.25
C LEU A 148 2.44 5.13 -2.07
N ARG A 149 3.16 4.99 -3.19
CA ARG A 149 4.62 4.86 -3.22
C ARG A 149 5.13 5.68 -4.38
N GLN A 150 5.85 6.76 -4.08
CA GLN A 150 6.39 7.63 -5.11
C GLN A 150 7.85 7.98 -4.81
N GLU A 151 8.68 7.90 -5.84
CA GLU A 151 10.06 8.35 -5.80
C GLU A 151 10.11 9.83 -6.16
N VAL A 152 10.86 10.60 -5.38
CA VAL A 152 11.09 12.03 -5.60
C VAL A 152 12.58 12.26 -5.71
N VAL A 153 12.96 13.03 -6.73
CA VAL A 153 14.32 13.52 -6.90
C VAL A 153 14.42 14.86 -6.18
N VAL A 154 15.41 14.95 -5.29
CA VAL A 154 15.80 16.18 -4.58
C VAL A 154 16.62 17.09 -5.50
#